data_AF-A0A9P5P0Z0-F1
#
_entry.id   AF-A0A9P5P0Z0-F1
#
_cell.length_a   1.000
_cell.length_b   1.000
_cell.length_c   1.000
_cell.angle_alpha   90.00
_cell.angle_beta   90.00
_cell.angle_gamma   90.00
#
_symmetry.space_group_name_H-M   'P 1'
#
loop_
_entity.id
_entity.type
_entity.pdbx_description
1 polymer ?
#
loop_
_entity_poly.entity_id
_entity_poly.type
_entity_poly.pdbx_seq_one_letter_code
_entity_poly.pdbx_strand_id
1 'polypeptide(L)'
;MADKHARILTQPSNRAKAKGSSDKKVVFKSALANPHVIQWPSVPINLQNNILTYVTQALEGASYYRTARNALNRKRKRSTKAADFAKQNKKPKSHTDLASKFESETNGAAVTSSVEDIELQPQAVLQVSEAPDPPAILRHIVYGINEVTKRLEIQAQRSRRPIIVATSEPSLPPLLETVFVCRADVDPAILVDHLPHLVAACNSSNPSSHVKLVPLPRGSELTIAKVLGVRRVTALAIDRNSPKAQQLKLMLDQVPVLSASWLSNPKPSHPLIGTHVKHLRTTAPKDMKAAKESRNQERADAKRRKKLLKAS
;
A
#
# COMPACT_ATOMS: atom_id res chain seq x y z
N MET A 1 -9.31 -15.63 41.16
CA MET A 1 -8.33 -16.57 40.56
C MET A 1 -8.20 -16.21 39.09
N ALA A 2 -7.23 -15.36 38.71
CA ALA A 2 -7.15 -14.80 37.37
C ALA A 2 -6.18 -15.63 36.51
N ASP A 3 -6.74 -16.36 35.55
CA ASP A 3 -5.99 -17.04 34.49
C ASP A 3 -5.26 -16.00 33.62
N LYS A 4 -4.02 -15.68 34.00
CA LYS A 4 -3.10 -14.90 33.17
C LYS A 4 -2.74 -15.74 31.95
N HIS A 5 -3.48 -15.53 30.86
CA HIS A 5 -3.25 -16.16 29.56
C HIS A 5 -1.78 -16.06 29.11
N ALA A 6 -1.02 -17.12 29.34
CA ALA A 6 0.28 -17.32 28.69
C ALA A 6 0.02 -17.50 27.20
N ARG A 7 0.37 -16.50 26.37
CA ARG A 7 0.30 -16.64 24.91
C ARG A 7 1.30 -17.70 24.48
N ILE A 8 0.80 -18.88 24.13
CA ILE A 8 1.60 -19.96 23.54
C ILE A 8 1.82 -19.58 22.07
N LEU A 9 3.05 -19.23 21.70
CA LEU A 9 3.41 -19.04 20.31
C LEU A 9 3.48 -20.43 19.65
N THR A 10 2.39 -20.87 19.05
CA THR A 10 2.26 -22.22 18.49
C THR A 10 2.75 -22.35 17.06
N GLN A 11 3.38 -21.32 16.45
CA GLN A 11 3.85 -21.40 15.07
C GLN A 11 4.79 -22.60 14.88
N PRO A 12 4.32 -23.70 14.28
CA PRO A 12 5.16 -24.86 14.06
C PRO A 12 6.09 -24.48 12.92
N SER A 13 7.40 -24.46 13.16
CA SER A 13 8.33 -24.26 12.06
C SER A 13 8.09 -25.36 11.02
N ASN A 14 8.13 -25.05 9.72
CA ASN A 14 8.07 -26.04 8.63
C ASN A 14 9.20 -27.11 8.71
N ARG A 15 10.13 -26.96 9.66
CA ARG A 15 11.20 -27.90 9.97
C ARG A 15 10.88 -28.88 11.10
N ALA A 16 9.78 -28.68 11.83
CA ALA A 16 9.42 -29.51 12.97
C ALA A 16 8.68 -30.76 12.49
N LYS A 17 9.38 -31.89 12.38
CA LYS A 17 8.71 -33.19 12.21
C LYS A 17 7.92 -33.54 13.49
N ALA A 18 6.77 -34.20 13.31
CA ALA A 18 5.96 -34.75 14.39
C ALA A 18 6.72 -35.90 15.09
N LYS A 19 7.67 -35.56 15.96
CA LYS A 19 8.30 -36.51 16.90
C LYS A 19 7.53 -36.46 18.21
N GLY A 20 7.27 -37.64 18.79
CA GLY A 20 6.41 -37.85 19.97
C GLY A 20 6.64 -36.84 21.09
N SER A 21 5.55 -36.36 21.68
CA SER A 21 5.54 -35.38 22.77
C SER A 21 6.25 -35.85 24.03
N SER A 22 6.55 -37.15 24.15
CA SER A 22 7.13 -37.80 25.32
C SER A 22 8.60 -37.43 25.62
N ASP A 23 9.39 -36.99 24.62
CA ASP A 23 10.84 -36.75 24.77
C ASP A 23 11.20 -35.29 25.06
N LYS A 24 10.21 -34.40 25.17
CA LYS A 24 10.44 -32.96 25.37
C LYS A 24 9.95 -32.53 26.74
N LYS A 25 10.79 -31.81 27.48
CA LYS A 25 10.41 -31.09 28.69
C LYS A 25 10.04 -29.65 28.36
N VAL A 26 9.06 -29.11 29.08
CA VAL A 26 8.69 -27.69 28.98
C VAL A 26 9.71 -26.86 29.75
N VAL A 27 10.21 -25.80 29.13
CA VAL A 27 11.16 -24.86 29.74
C VAL A 27 10.63 -23.45 29.54
N PHE A 28 10.50 -22.70 30.62
CA PHE A 28 10.14 -21.28 30.57
C PHE A 28 11.40 -20.44 30.45
N LYS A 29 11.45 -19.57 29.44
CA LYS A 29 12.54 -18.62 29.24
C LYS A 29 12.05 -17.22 29.53
N SER A 30 12.74 -16.50 30.40
CA SER A 30 12.43 -15.10 30.67
C SER A 30 12.75 -14.25 29.43
N ALA A 31 11.84 -13.35 29.08
CA ALA A 31 11.96 -12.42 27.97
C ALA A 31 11.47 -11.05 28.43
N LEU A 32 12.27 -10.01 28.19
CA LEU A 32 11.89 -8.65 28.51
C LEU A 32 10.78 -8.19 27.55
N ALA A 33 9.64 -7.75 28.09
CA ALA A 33 8.58 -7.16 27.30
C ALA A 33 8.79 -5.65 27.21
N ASN A 34 8.54 -5.09 26.03
CA ASN A 34 8.51 -3.64 25.86
C ASN A 34 7.20 -3.08 26.48
N PRO A 35 7.25 -2.20 27.50
CA PRO A 35 6.06 -1.56 28.06
C PRO A 35 5.55 -0.40 27.18
N HIS A 36 6.36 0.11 26.25
CA HIS A 36 6.04 1.26 25.40
C HIS A 36 5.31 0.86 24.10
N VAL A 37 4.53 -0.21 24.12
CA VAL A 37 3.74 -0.64 22.96
C VAL A 37 2.49 0.21 22.85
N ILE A 38 2.35 0.91 21.74
CA ILE A 38 1.18 1.73 21.45
C ILE A 38 0.10 0.82 20.89
N GLN A 39 -1.01 0.72 21.63
CA GLN A 39 -2.14 -0.09 21.19
C GLN A 39 -2.94 0.63 20.13
N TRP A 40 -3.60 -0.15 19.28
CA TRP A 40 -4.61 0.37 18.37
C TRP A 40 -5.76 1.00 19.18
N PRO A 41 -6.35 2.11 18.70
CA PRO A 41 -7.44 2.75 19.41
C PRO A 41 -8.68 1.84 19.37
N SER A 42 -9.34 1.69 20.52
CA SER A 42 -10.60 0.96 20.62
C SER A 42 -11.72 1.88 20.16
N VAL A 43 -12.24 1.64 18.95
CA VAL A 43 -13.33 2.43 18.36
C VAL A 43 -14.58 1.54 18.29
N PRO A 44 -15.74 1.96 18.80
CA PRO A 44 -16.97 1.18 18.73
C PRO A 44 -17.37 0.84 17.29
N ILE A 45 -17.84 -0.39 17.04
CA ILE A 45 -18.15 -0.87 15.69
C ILE A 45 -19.16 0.00 14.95
N ASN A 46 -20.16 0.53 15.65
CA ASN A 46 -21.17 1.43 15.10
C ASN A 46 -20.52 2.71 14.54
N LEU A 47 -19.56 3.28 15.27
CA LEU A 47 -18.82 4.45 14.83
C LEU A 47 -17.93 4.12 13.63
N GLN A 48 -17.26 2.97 13.62
CA GLN A 48 -16.45 2.53 12.48
C GLN A 48 -17.31 2.38 11.21
N ASN A 49 -18.52 1.80 11.33
CA ASN A 49 -19.46 1.65 10.22
C ASN A 49 -19.96 3.00 9.70
N ASN A 50 -20.34 3.93 10.59
CA ASN A 50 -20.78 5.27 10.19
C ASN A 50 -19.67 6.04 9.46
N ILE A 51 -18.43 5.95 9.96
CA ILE A 51 -17.26 6.54 9.32
C ILE A 51 -17.03 5.91 7.94
N LEU A 52 -17.12 4.58 7.81
CA LEU A 52 -16.97 3.89 6.54
C LEU A 52 -18.01 4.37 5.52
N THR A 53 -19.29 4.43 5.90
CA THR A 53 -20.37 4.90 5.02
C THR A 53 -20.09 6.31 4.55
N TYR A 54 -19.73 7.21 5.47
CA TYR A 54 -19.39 8.59 5.13
C TYR A 54 -18.20 8.67 4.16
N VAL A 55 -17.11 7.96 4.44
CA VAL A 55 -15.91 7.94 3.57
C VAL A 55 -16.24 7.38 2.19
N THR A 56 -17.07 6.35 2.12
CA THR A 56 -17.54 5.72 0.88
C THR A 56 -18.35 6.71 0.06
N GLN A 57 -19.30 7.42 0.67
CA GLN A 57 -20.09 8.46 0.01
C GLN A 57 -19.23 9.63 -0.45
N ALA A 58 -18.28 10.06 0.38
CA ALA A 58 -17.38 11.16 0.04
C ALA A 58 -16.46 10.82 -1.15
N LEU A 59 -16.17 9.53 -1.36
CA LEU A 59 -15.35 9.02 -2.47
C LEU A 59 -16.15 8.68 -3.73
N GLU A 60 -17.48 8.83 -3.70
CA GLU A 60 -18.34 8.51 -4.83
C GLU A 60 -17.93 9.28 -6.09
N GLY A 61 -18.02 8.64 -7.25
CA GLY A 61 -17.56 9.19 -8.53
C GLY A 61 -16.05 9.09 -8.78
N ALA A 62 -15.23 8.74 -7.78
CA ALA A 62 -13.78 8.57 -7.97
C ALA A 62 -13.43 7.43 -8.95
N SER A 63 -14.15 6.31 -8.88
CA SER A 63 -13.99 5.17 -9.79
C SER A 63 -14.32 5.53 -11.23
N TYR A 64 -15.41 6.26 -11.44
CA TYR A 64 -15.83 6.75 -12.75
C TYR A 64 -14.78 7.69 -13.34
N TYR A 65 -14.35 8.70 -12.58
CA TYR A 65 -13.29 9.63 -12.98
C TYR A 65 -12.01 8.89 -13.40
N ARG A 66 -11.56 7.91 -12.60
CA ARG A 66 -10.35 7.13 -12.91
C ARG A 66 -10.51 6.25 -14.13
N THR A 67 -11.67 5.62 -14.29
CA THR A 67 -11.96 4.76 -15.44
C THR A 67 -11.98 5.58 -16.72
N ALA A 68 -12.68 6.72 -16.73
CA ALA A 68 -12.70 7.66 -17.84
C ALA A 68 -11.29 8.17 -18.17
N ARG A 69 -10.54 8.63 -17.17
CA ARG A 69 -9.16 9.11 -17.34
C ARG A 69 -8.23 8.02 -17.90
N ASN A 70 -8.36 6.79 -17.41
CA ASN A 70 -7.57 5.65 -17.90
C ASN A 70 -7.93 5.27 -19.33
N ALA A 71 -9.21 5.33 -19.71
CA ALA A 71 -9.65 5.10 -21.08
C ALA A 71 -9.07 6.16 -22.04
N LEU A 72 -9.09 7.43 -21.64
CA LEU A 72 -8.48 8.53 -22.40
C LEU A 72 -6.97 8.35 -22.56
N ASN A 73 -6.27 7.99 -21.49
CA ASN A 73 -4.82 7.72 -21.54
C ASN A 73 -4.49 6.53 -22.45
N ARG A 74 -5.33 5.48 -22.44
CA ARG A 74 -5.17 4.33 -23.36
C ARG A 74 -5.41 4.75 -24.81
N LYS A 75 -6.40 5.58 -25.09
CA LYS A 75 -6.67 6.12 -26.44
C LYS A 75 -5.48 6.93 -26.95
N ARG A 76 -4.96 7.86 -26.12
CA ARG A 76 -3.76 8.66 -26.44
C ARG A 76 -2.53 7.79 -26.71
N LYS A 77 -2.28 6.78 -25.88
CA LYS A 77 -1.13 5.86 -26.07
C LYS A 77 -1.26 4.99 -27.32
N ARG A 78 -2.49 4.65 -27.74
CA ARG A 78 -2.74 3.92 -28.99
C ARG A 78 -2.52 4.81 -30.21
N SER A 79 -2.99 6.06 -30.18
CA SER A 79 -2.82 7.00 -31.30
C SER A 79 -1.35 7.37 -31.50
N THR A 80 -0.57 7.58 -30.43
CA THR A 80 0.88 7.84 -30.56
C THR A 80 1.60 6.65 -31.18
N LYS A 81 1.32 5.43 -30.70
CA LYS A 81 1.89 4.22 -31.29
C LYS A 81 1.52 4.04 -32.76
N ALA A 82 0.25 4.26 -33.12
CA ALA A 82 -0.19 4.16 -34.51
C ALA A 82 0.52 5.18 -35.42
N ALA A 83 0.72 6.42 -34.94
CA ALA A 83 1.48 7.44 -35.65
C ALA A 83 2.97 7.06 -35.81
N ASP A 84 3.57 6.46 -34.78
CA ASP A 84 4.96 5.99 -34.83
C ASP A 84 5.14 4.84 -35.84
N PHE A 85 4.20 3.87 -35.87
CA PHE A 85 4.19 2.80 -36.89
C PHE A 85 4.00 3.34 -38.31
N ALA A 86 3.12 4.33 -38.51
CA ALA A 86 2.91 4.95 -39.82
C ALA A 86 4.14 5.71 -40.34
N LYS A 87 4.95 6.30 -39.45
CA LYS A 87 6.21 6.95 -39.81
C LYS A 87 7.31 5.95 -40.20
N GLN A 88 7.33 4.76 -39.59
CA GLN A 88 8.32 3.72 -39.91
C GLN A 88 8.07 3.06 -41.28
N ASN A 89 6.81 2.89 -41.70
CA ASN A 89 6.47 2.31 -43.00
C ASN A 89 6.59 3.29 -44.19
N LYS A 90 6.88 4.57 -43.97
CA LYS A 90 7.07 5.58 -45.03
C LYS A 90 8.53 5.84 -45.39
N LYS A 91 9.50 5.05 -44.89
CA LYS A 91 10.87 5.13 -45.40
C LYS A 91 10.88 4.60 -46.86
N PRO A 92 11.22 5.43 -47.86
CA PRO A 92 11.31 4.97 -49.24
C PRO A 92 12.42 3.93 -49.34
N LYS A 93 12.12 2.78 -49.95
CA LYS A 93 13.16 1.86 -50.45
C LYS A 93 13.92 2.62 -51.54
N SER A 94 15.08 3.17 -51.19
CA SER A 94 16.04 3.63 -52.20
C SER A 94 16.63 2.40 -52.88
N HIS A 95 16.04 2.03 -54.01
CA HIS A 95 16.66 1.16 -54.99
C HIS A 95 17.64 2.03 -55.79
N THR A 96 18.92 1.67 -55.80
CA THR A 96 19.87 2.13 -56.81
C THR A 96 20.17 0.94 -57.72
N ASP A 97 19.97 1.19 -59.01
CA ASP A 97 19.87 0.24 -60.12
C ASP A 97 21.22 -0.25 -60.66
N LEU A 98 21.20 -1.40 -61.34
CA LEU A 98 22.09 -1.70 -62.47
C LEU A 98 21.37 -2.58 -63.52
N ALA A 99 21.00 -1.88 -64.60
CA ALA A 99 20.60 -2.21 -65.97
C ALA A 99 20.58 -3.66 -66.52
N SER A 100 19.50 -4.00 -67.25
CA SER A 100 19.43 -4.31 -68.71
C SER A 100 18.04 -4.90 -69.04
N LYS A 101 17.17 -4.29 -69.87
CA LYS A 101 17.09 -4.15 -71.35
C LYS A 101 16.14 -5.19 -71.98
N PHE A 102 15.27 -4.69 -72.88
CA PHE A 102 14.43 -5.35 -73.92
C PHE A 102 12.94 -5.71 -73.65
N GLU A 103 12.06 -4.93 -74.33
CA GLU A 103 10.91 -5.24 -75.23
C GLU A 103 9.97 -6.45 -74.93
N SER A 104 8.66 -6.49 -75.22
CA SER A 104 7.73 -5.69 -76.03
C SER A 104 6.27 -6.08 -75.67
N GLU A 105 5.29 -5.22 -75.99
CA GLU A 105 3.91 -5.51 -76.50
C GLU A 105 2.95 -6.45 -75.71
N THR A 106 1.64 -6.25 -75.52
CA THR A 106 0.56 -5.57 -76.28
C THR A 106 -0.74 -5.52 -75.42
N ASN A 107 -1.61 -4.54 -75.74
CA ASN A 107 -3.10 -4.52 -75.76
C ASN A 107 -3.92 -4.98 -74.52
N GLY A 108 -4.99 -4.31 -74.07
CA GLY A 108 -5.74 -3.17 -74.60
C GLY A 108 -7.05 -2.96 -73.81
N ALA A 109 -7.74 -1.87 -74.17
CA ALA A 109 -9.16 -1.51 -73.92
C ALA A 109 -9.59 -1.19 -72.46
N ALA A 110 -9.79 0.11 -72.16
CA ALA A 110 -11.08 0.83 -72.15
C ALA A 110 -11.82 0.60 -70.81
N VAL A 111 -12.25 1.63 -70.05
CA VAL A 111 -13.34 2.56 -70.39
C VAL A 111 -13.27 3.80 -69.47
N THR A 112 -13.65 4.91 -70.08
CA THR A 112 -13.88 6.29 -69.62
C THR A 112 -15.12 6.47 -68.73
N SER A 113 -15.07 7.40 -67.76
CA SER A 113 -16.10 8.44 -67.48
C SER A 113 -15.75 9.15 -66.16
N SER A 114 -15.18 10.36 -66.21
CA SER A 114 -15.84 11.66 -65.98
C SER A 114 -16.37 11.85 -64.54
N VAL A 115 -15.63 12.58 -63.70
CA VAL A 115 -15.89 13.98 -63.29
C VAL A 115 -17.15 14.12 -62.45
N GLU A 116 -16.96 14.37 -61.15
CA GLU A 116 -17.70 15.40 -60.41
C GLU A 116 -16.91 15.81 -59.17
N ASP A 117 -16.50 17.08 -59.16
CA ASP A 117 -15.99 17.83 -58.03
C ASP A 117 -17.08 17.92 -56.96
N ILE A 118 -16.82 17.36 -55.78
CA ILE A 118 -17.48 17.79 -54.55
C ILE A 118 -16.39 17.97 -53.49
N GLU A 119 -16.05 19.24 -53.33
CA GLU A 119 -15.40 19.83 -52.17
C GLU A 119 -16.21 19.51 -50.91
N LEU A 120 -15.87 18.41 -50.21
CA LEU A 120 -16.39 18.11 -48.88
C LEU A 120 -15.31 18.39 -47.83
N GLN A 121 -15.52 19.48 -47.13
CA GLN A 121 -14.80 19.96 -45.97
C GLN A 121 -14.49 18.83 -44.95
N PRO A 122 -13.31 18.82 -44.32
CA PRO A 122 -13.01 17.89 -43.24
C PRO A 122 -13.62 18.42 -41.93
N GLN A 123 -14.95 18.34 -41.78
CA GLN A 123 -15.60 18.54 -40.49
C GLN A 123 -15.75 17.20 -39.76
N ALA A 124 -14.62 16.51 -39.55
CA ALA A 124 -14.51 15.57 -38.45
C ALA A 124 -14.44 16.42 -37.18
N VAL A 125 -15.61 16.67 -36.59
CA VAL A 125 -15.81 17.28 -35.29
C VAL A 125 -14.77 16.70 -34.33
N LEU A 126 -13.76 17.51 -33.97
CA LEU A 126 -12.89 17.28 -32.84
C LEU A 126 -13.78 17.37 -31.60
N GLN A 127 -14.53 16.32 -31.31
CA GLN A 127 -15.07 16.09 -29.98
C GLN A 127 -13.85 15.87 -29.07
N VAL A 128 -13.34 16.99 -28.57
CA VAL A 128 -12.53 17.03 -27.36
C VAL A 128 -13.41 16.38 -26.30
N SER A 129 -13.25 15.07 -26.09
CA SER A 129 -13.83 14.38 -24.96
C SER A 129 -13.14 14.97 -23.73
N GLU A 130 -13.67 16.08 -23.25
CA GLU A 130 -13.19 16.79 -22.07
C GLU A 130 -13.26 15.80 -20.91
N ALA A 131 -12.11 15.56 -20.29
CA ALA A 131 -12.05 14.61 -19.19
C ALA A 131 -12.97 15.12 -18.08
N PRO A 132 -13.77 14.24 -17.44
CA PRO A 132 -14.61 14.67 -16.31
C PRO A 132 -13.72 15.34 -15.26
N ASP A 133 -14.17 16.43 -14.67
CA ASP A 133 -13.37 17.13 -13.67
C ASP A 133 -13.08 16.23 -12.45
N PRO A 134 -11.87 16.30 -11.88
CA PRO A 134 -11.53 15.50 -10.71
C PRO A 134 -12.41 15.89 -9.52
N PRO A 135 -13.06 14.93 -8.84
CA PRO A 135 -13.72 15.18 -7.56
C PRO A 135 -12.75 15.88 -6.60
N ALA A 136 -13.18 17.00 -6.00
CA ALA A 136 -12.34 17.84 -5.15
C ALA A 136 -11.64 17.05 -4.04
N ILE A 137 -12.32 16.03 -3.50
CA ILE A 137 -11.79 15.17 -2.44
C ILE A 137 -10.52 14.40 -2.84
N LEU A 138 -10.35 14.05 -4.13
CA LEU A 138 -9.21 13.26 -4.59
C LEU A 138 -7.89 14.02 -4.48
N ARG A 139 -7.93 15.35 -4.40
CA ARG A 139 -6.73 16.19 -4.23
C ARG A 139 -6.20 16.17 -2.80
N HIS A 140 -7.03 15.78 -1.83
CA HIS A 140 -6.72 15.80 -0.40
C HIS A 140 -6.63 14.40 0.21
N ILE A 141 -6.61 13.37 -0.64
CA ILE A 141 -6.59 11.98 -0.22
C ILE A 141 -5.31 11.30 -0.68
N VAL A 142 -4.72 10.56 0.25
CA VAL A 142 -3.58 9.68 0.02
C VAL A 142 -3.98 8.27 0.42
N TYR A 143 -3.58 7.25 -0.33
CA TYR A 143 -3.90 5.86 0.00
C TYR A 143 -2.75 4.92 -0.35
N GLY A 144 -2.77 3.76 0.30
CA GLY A 144 -1.70 2.77 0.27
C GLY A 144 -0.79 2.87 1.49
N ILE A 145 -0.37 1.73 2.03
CA ILE A 145 0.46 1.66 3.25
C ILE A 145 1.69 2.55 3.09
N ASN A 146 2.47 2.32 2.03
CA ASN A 146 3.74 3.01 1.81
C ASN A 146 3.59 4.52 1.63
N GLU A 147 2.49 4.99 1.05
CA GLU A 147 2.31 6.42 0.81
C GLU A 147 1.84 7.12 2.09
N VAL A 148 0.92 6.49 2.83
CA VAL A 148 0.51 6.98 4.15
C VAL A 148 1.68 6.99 5.13
N THR A 149 2.53 5.96 5.14
CA THR A 149 3.71 5.90 6.02
C THR A 149 4.71 7.00 5.70
N LYS A 150 5.08 7.18 4.42
CA LYS A 150 5.97 8.28 4.01
C LYS A 150 5.43 9.64 4.46
N ARG A 151 4.13 9.89 4.32
CA ARG A 151 3.50 11.16 4.71
C ARG A 151 3.55 11.37 6.23
N LEU A 152 3.27 10.33 7.02
CA LEU A 152 3.42 10.37 8.48
C LEU A 152 4.88 10.54 8.93
N GLU A 153 5.82 9.87 8.28
CA GLU A 153 7.25 10.00 8.56
C GLU A 153 7.75 11.43 8.29
N ILE A 154 7.39 12.01 7.14
CA ILE A 154 7.70 13.40 6.81
C ILE A 154 7.11 14.33 7.88
N GLN A 155 5.86 14.11 8.30
CA GLN A 155 5.20 14.92 9.32
C GLN A 155 5.89 14.80 10.69
N ALA A 156 6.25 13.59 11.12
CA ALA A 156 6.99 13.36 12.36
C ALA A 156 8.40 13.99 12.32
N GLN A 157 9.08 13.93 11.17
CA GLN A 157 10.41 14.52 10.99
C GLN A 157 10.36 16.05 11.04
N ARG A 158 9.35 16.69 10.43
CA ARG A 158 9.20 18.15 10.45
C ARG A 158 9.17 18.72 11.86
N SER A 159 8.43 18.08 12.75
CA SER A 159 8.33 18.52 14.15
C SER A 159 9.61 18.31 14.96
N ARG A 160 10.57 17.51 14.45
CA ARG A 160 11.84 17.21 15.12
C ARG A 160 13.04 17.95 14.56
N ARG A 161 12.93 18.59 13.39
CA ARG A 161 14.05 19.35 12.81
C ARG A 161 14.25 20.63 13.64
N PRO A 162 15.43 20.84 14.26
CA PRO A 162 15.77 22.17 14.75
C PRO A 162 15.79 23.11 13.54
N ILE A 163 15.16 24.27 13.66
CA ILE A 163 15.13 25.29 12.62
C ILE A 163 16.57 25.77 12.42
N ILE A 164 17.29 25.18 11.48
CA ILE A 164 18.54 25.70 10.97
C ILE A 164 18.21 26.34 9.62
N VAL A 165 18.53 27.62 9.51
CA VAL A 165 18.29 28.58 8.43
C VAL A 165 18.08 27.93 7.04
N ALA A 166 16.89 28.17 6.49
CA ALA A 166 16.44 27.61 5.21
C ALA A 166 17.25 28.14 4.02
N THR A 167 17.80 27.23 3.22
CA THR A 167 18.09 27.46 1.80
C THR A 167 16.96 26.81 1.00
N SER A 168 16.18 27.64 0.29
CA SER A 168 15.14 27.33 -0.72
C SER A 168 14.48 25.93 -0.62
N GLU A 169 13.37 25.82 0.12
CA GLU A 169 12.65 24.54 0.24
C GLU A 169 11.72 24.26 -0.95
N PRO A 170 11.67 22.99 -1.44
CA PRO A 170 10.58 22.50 -2.27
C PRO A 170 9.26 22.51 -1.48
N SER A 171 8.14 22.81 -2.15
CA SER A 171 6.80 22.91 -1.53
C SER A 171 6.48 21.69 -0.66
N LEU A 172 6.47 21.88 0.66
CA LEU A 172 6.19 20.83 1.63
C LEU A 172 4.75 20.31 1.45
N PRO A 173 4.51 18.99 1.38
CA PRO A 173 3.16 18.47 1.25
C PRO A 173 2.30 18.76 2.50
N PRO A 174 0.96 18.84 2.40
CA PRO A 174 0.05 19.21 3.50
C PRO A 174 0.19 18.32 4.75
N LEU A 175 -0.35 18.71 5.90
CA LEU A 175 -0.37 17.82 7.07
C LEU A 175 -1.54 16.85 6.97
N LEU A 176 -1.33 15.61 7.40
CA LEU A 176 -2.42 14.64 7.54
C LEU A 176 -3.23 14.99 8.79
N GLU A 177 -4.55 14.83 8.71
CA GLU A 177 -5.45 15.01 9.85
C GLU A 177 -6.08 13.69 10.30
N THR A 178 -6.32 12.78 9.36
CA THR A 178 -7.00 11.52 9.66
C THR A 178 -6.44 10.39 8.83
N VAL A 179 -6.24 9.22 9.45
CA VAL A 179 -5.77 7.99 8.83
C VAL A 179 -6.77 6.87 9.15
N PHE A 180 -7.31 6.26 8.11
CA PHE A 180 -8.17 5.10 8.16
C PHE A 180 -7.38 3.86 7.73
N VAL A 181 -7.53 2.76 8.47
CA VAL A 181 -6.80 1.51 8.20
C VAL A 181 -7.78 0.33 8.23
N CYS A 182 -7.79 -0.45 7.16
CA CYS A 182 -8.60 -1.67 7.02
C CYS A 182 -7.98 -2.86 7.78
N ARG A 183 -7.61 -2.67 9.06
CA ARG A 183 -6.83 -3.65 9.84
C ARG A 183 -7.46 -5.05 9.88
N ALA A 184 -8.79 -5.13 9.91
CA ALA A 184 -9.52 -6.40 9.94
C ALA A 184 -9.41 -7.22 8.63
N ASP A 185 -9.00 -6.59 7.53
CA ASP A 185 -8.84 -7.22 6.21
C ASP A 185 -7.37 -7.55 5.87
N VAL A 186 -6.43 -7.18 6.73
CA VAL A 186 -4.99 -7.38 6.51
C VAL A 186 -4.50 -8.64 7.21
N ASP A 187 -4.01 -9.58 6.41
CA ASP A 187 -3.33 -10.78 6.88
C ASP A 187 -1.94 -10.90 6.22
N PRO A 188 -0.82 -10.83 6.98
CA PRO A 188 -0.73 -10.68 8.44
C PRO A 188 -0.85 -9.23 8.91
N ALA A 189 -1.50 -9.02 10.07
CA ALA A 189 -1.73 -7.69 10.67
C ALA A 189 -0.44 -6.90 10.97
N ILE A 190 0.72 -7.57 11.07
CA ILE A 190 2.03 -6.92 11.28
C ILE A 190 2.37 -5.89 10.20
N LEU A 191 1.79 -6.02 9.00
CA LEU A 191 1.98 -5.07 7.91
C LEU A 191 1.47 -3.65 8.23
N VAL A 192 0.58 -3.50 9.22
CA VAL A 192 0.03 -2.20 9.62
C VAL A 192 0.33 -1.81 11.08
N ASP A 193 0.91 -2.70 11.87
CA ASP A 193 1.14 -2.50 13.32
C ASP A 193 2.10 -1.35 13.67
N HIS A 194 2.85 -0.83 12.70
CA HIS A 194 3.71 0.34 12.85
C HIS A 194 2.93 1.67 12.78
N LEU A 195 1.72 1.69 12.22
CA LEU A 195 0.94 2.92 12.03
C LEU A 195 0.55 3.61 13.35
N PRO A 196 0.06 2.91 14.40
CA PRO A 196 -0.19 3.55 15.70
C PRO A 196 1.04 4.25 16.27
N HIS A 197 2.22 3.67 16.08
CA HIS A 197 3.48 4.23 16.56
C HIS A 197 3.87 5.51 15.81
N LEU A 198 3.73 5.53 14.49
CA LEU A 198 3.98 6.73 13.67
C LEU A 198 2.99 7.85 13.99
N VAL A 199 1.71 7.54 14.12
CA VAL A 199 0.67 8.52 14.47
C VAL A 199 0.93 9.10 15.86
N ALA A 200 1.22 8.26 16.84
CA ALA A 200 1.52 8.73 18.18
C ALA A 200 2.78 9.61 18.22
N ALA A 201 3.82 9.27 17.45
CA ALA A 201 5.02 10.11 17.35
C ALA A 201 4.72 11.49 16.72
N CYS A 202 3.86 11.54 15.70
CA CYS A 202 3.37 12.81 15.13
C CYS A 202 2.64 13.64 16.18
N ASN A 203 1.73 13.02 16.92
CA ASN A 203 0.88 13.68 17.90
C ASN A 203 1.67 14.18 19.11
N SER A 204 2.64 13.42 19.60
CA SER A 204 3.52 13.84 20.70
C SER A 204 4.40 15.03 20.32
N SER A 205 4.74 15.16 19.04
CA SER A 205 5.63 16.23 18.55
C SER A 205 4.85 17.49 18.16
N ASN A 206 3.52 17.42 18.03
CA ASN A 206 2.68 18.57 17.69
C ASN A 206 1.36 18.56 18.48
N PRO A 207 1.32 19.17 19.69
CA PRO A 207 0.12 19.19 20.53
C PRO A 207 -1.01 20.06 19.94
N SER A 208 -0.73 20.91 18.96
CA SER A 208 -1.74 21.77 18.33
C SER A 208 -2.56 21.07 17.25
N SER A 209 -2.08 19.93 16.73
CA SER A 209 -2.67 19.26 15.57
C SER A 209 -2.51 17.75 15.68
N HIS A 210 -3.59 17.08 16.10
CA HIS A 210 -3.59 15.64 16.28
C HIS A 210 -4.09 14.90 15.04
N VAL A 211 -3.31 13.92 14.61
CA VAL A 211 -3.71 12.92 13.62
C VAL A 211 -4.58 11.87 14.29
N LYS A 212 -5.79 11.67 13.77
CA LYS A 212 -6.73 10.64 14.24
C LYS A 212 -6.50 9.34 13.48
N LEU A 213 -6.29 8.23 14.19
CA LEU A 213 -6.19 6.89 13.61
C LEU A 213 -7.48 6.13 13.84
N VAL A 214 -8.10 5.63 12.77
CA VAL A 214 -9.36 4.89 12.84
C VAL A 214 -9.18 3.50 12.21
N PRO A 215 -9.30 2.42 12.99
CA PRO A 215 -9.47 1.09 12.42
C PRO A 215 -10.87 0.98 11.80
N LEU A 216 -10.92 0.53 10.56
CA LEU A 216 -12.15 0.28 9.82
C LEU A 216 -12.63 -1.17 10.01
N PRO A 217 -13.94 -1.44 9.86
CA PRO A 217 -14.50 -2.76 10.06
C PRO A 217 -14.09 -3.71 8.92
N ARG A 218 -14.34 -5.01 9.09
CA ARG A 218 -14.08 -6.02 8.06
C ARG A 218 -14.87 -5.74 6.78
N GLY A 219 -14.25 -5.96 5.62
CA GLY A 219 -14.82 -5.70 4.29
C GLY A 219 -14.58 -4.28 3.78
N SER A 220 -14.02 -3.39 4.60
CA SER A 220 -13.76 -1.99 4.25
C SER A 220 -12.76 -1.83 3.12
N GLU A 221 -11.74 -2.71 3.07
CA GLU A 221 -10.73 -2.67 2.01
C GLU A 221 -11.38 -2.78 0.62
N LEU A 222 -12.30 -3.74 0.47
CA LEU A 222 -12.98 -3.98 -0.81
C LEU A 222 -13.98 -2.87 -1.12
N THR A 223 -14.76 -2.41 -0.13
CA THR A 223 -15.75 -1.34 -0.31
C THR A 223 -15.08 -0.05 -0.79
N ILE A 224 -14.02 0.38 -0.10
CA ILE A 224 -13.27 1.59 -0.46
C ILE A 224 -12.55 1.40 -1.80
N ALA A 225 -11.95 0.23 -2.05
CA ALA A 225 -11.27 -0.05 -3.32
C ALA A 225 -12.21 0.02 -4.53
N LYS A 226 -13.42 -0.51 -4.41
CA LYS A 226 -14.46 -0.42 -5.45
C LYS A 226 -14.81 1.02 -5.77
N VAL A 227 -15.07 1.84 -4.75
CA VAL A 227 -15.45 3.26 -4.94
C VAL A 227 -14.27 4.09 -5.48
N LEU A 228 -13.04 3.81 -5.07
CA LEU A 228 -11.84 4.45 -5.62
C LEU A 228 -11.40 3.90 -6.98
N GLY A 229 -12.04 2.86 -7.51
CA GLY A 229 -11.65 2.23 -8.78
C GLY A 229 -10.22 1.68 -8.76
N VAL A 230 -9.78 1.11 -7.65
CA VAL A 230 -8.46 0.47 -7.51
C VAL A 230 -8.61 -0.98 -7.07
N ARG A 231 -7.52 -1.75 -7.17
CA ARG A 231 -7.54 -3.17 -6.82
C ARG A 231 -7.74 -3.39 -5.32
N ARG A 232 -7.05 -2.60 -4.48
CA ARG A 232 -6.96 -2.78 -3.02
C ARG A 232 -6.63 -1.46 -2.33
N VAL A 233 -7.23 -1.21 -1.16
CA VAL A 233 -6.95 -0.05 -0.31
C VAL A 233 -6.86 -0.48 1.14
N THR A 234 -5.63 -0.60 1.63
CA THR A 234 -5.37 -1.03 3.02
C THR A 234 -5.31 0.13 4.00
N ALA A 235 -4.78 1.27 3.55
CA ALA A 235 -4.67 2.49 4.34
C ALA A 235 -5.10 3.68 3.47
N LEU A 236 -5.80 4.63 4.08
CA LEU A 236 -6.33 5.83 3.45
C LEU A 236 -6.11 6.98 4.43
N ALA A 237 -5.61 8.12 3.98
CA ALA A 237 -5.40 9.30 4.79
C ALA A 237 -6.00 10.54 4.11
N ILE A 238 -6.48 11.46 4.93
CA ILE A 238 -7.06 12.72 4.51
C ILE A 238 -6.21 13.87 5.05
N ASP A 239 -5.87 14.80 4.16
CA ASP A 239 -5.15 16.03 4.49
C ASP A 239 -6.03 16.98 5.32
N ARG A 240 -5.37 17.79 6.16
CA ARG A 240 -6.01 18.83 6.98
C ARG A 240 -6.72 19.91 6.16
N ASN A 241 -6.26 20.15 4.94
CA ASN A 241 -6.83 21.15 4.04
C ASN A 241 -8.06 20.63 3.29
N SER A 242 -8.48 19.38 3.54
CA SER A 242 -9.72 18.86 2.96
C SER A 242 -10.92 19.65 3.50
N PRO A 243 -11.90 19.99 2.65
CA PRO A 243 -13.19 20.49 3.12
C PRO A 243 -13.93 19.33 3.81
N LYS A 244 -13.62 19.11 5.08
CA LYS A 244 -14.29 18.09 5.89
C LYS A 244 -15.75 18.52 6.08
N ALA A 245 -16.71 17.64 5.78
CA ALA A 245 -18.04 17.90 6.29
C ALA A 245 -17.97 17.83 7.82
N GLN A 246 -18.65 18.78 8.47
CA GLN A 246 -18.71 18.91 9.92
C GLN A 246 -19.08 17.58 10.60
N GLN A 247 -19.91 16.77 9.94
CA GLN A 247 -20.31 15.44 10.40
C GLN A 247 -19.14 14.46 10.60
N LEU A 248 -18.16 14.42 9.68
CA LEU A 248 -16.98 13.57 9.86
C LEU A 248 -16.15 14.03 11.04
N LYS A 249 -16.03 15.35 11.25
CA LYS A 249 -15.29 15.91 12.39
C LYS A 249 -15.92 15.49 13.72
N LEU A 250 -17.24 15.60 13.84
CA LEU A 250 -17.98 15.17 15.05
C LEU A 250 -17.79 13.69 15.36
N MET A 251 -17.78 12.82 14.33
CA MET A 251 -17.47 11.39 14.50
C MET A 251 -16.02 11.15 14.93
N LEU A 252 -15.07 11.91 14.38
CA LEU A 252 -13.64 11.79 14.69
C LEU A 252 -13.27 12.33 16.09
N ASP A 253 -14.06 13.24 16.64
CA ASP A 253 -13.86 13.75 18.00
C ASP A 253 -14.08 12.64 19.05
N GLN A 254 -14.97 11.68 18.76
CA GLN A 254 -15.20 10.50 19.60
C GLN A 254 -14.04 9.48 19.55
N VAL A 255 -13.13 9.59 18.57
CA VAL A 255 -12.00 8.67 18.42
C VAL A 255 -10.86 9.09 19.36
N PRO A 256 -10.33 8.16 20.19
CA PRO A 256 -9.21 8.45 21.07
C PRO A 256 -7.99 8.96 20.32
N VAL A 257 -7.34 10.00 20.87
CA VAL A 257 -6.06 10.50 20.34
C VAL A 257 -4.94 9.60 20.83
N LEU A 258 -4.16 9.07 19.89
CA LEU A 258 -2.95 8.33 20.22
C LEU A 258 -1.81 9.30 20.47
N SER A 259 -1.18 9.21 21.64
CA SER A 259 0.02 9.98 21.94
C SER A 259 1.01 9.10 22.69
N ALA A 260 2.29 9.21 22.34
CA ALA A 260 3.37 8.56 23.04
C ALA A 260 3.82 9.50 24.16
N SER A 261 3.34 9.26 25.39
CA SER A 261 3.63 10.14 26.53
C SER A 261 5.13 10.36 26.72
N TRP A 262 5.94 9.32 26.52
CA TRP A 262 7.41 9.36 26.64
C TRP A 262 8.13 10.16 25.53
N LEU A 263 7.42 10.61 24.50
CA LEU A 263 7.94 11.50 23.44
C LEU A 263 7.41 12.92 23.55
N SER A 264 6.43 13.18 24.43
CA SER A 264 5.78 14.49 24.54
C SER A 264 6.71 15.53 25.18
N ASN A 265 6.67 16.76 24.67
CA ASN A 265 7.41 17.89 25.22
C ASN A 265 6.43 19.04 25.54
N PRO A 266 6.51 19.72 26.71
CA PRO A 266 7.53 19.61 27.76
C PRO A 266 7.41 18.30 28.54
N LYS A 267 8.55 17.68 28.90
CA LYS A 267 8.62 16.42 29.67
C LYS A 267 7.85 16.57 30.99
N PRO A 268 6.64 16.01 31.15
CA PRO A 268 6.13 15.82 32.50
C PRO A 268 7.06 14.82 33.20
N SER A 269 7.24 14.95 34.52
CA SER A 269 7.97 13.99 35.34
C SER A 269 7.32 12.61 35.22
N HIS A 270 7.77 11.83 34.24
CA HIS A 270 7.16 10.54 33.99
C HIS A 270 7.49 9.59 35.13
N PRO A 271 6.49 8.91 35.71
CA PRO A 271 6.79 7.83 36.64
C PRO A 271 7.59 6.76 35.89
N LEU A 272 8.72 6.36 36.46
CA LEU A 272 9.52 5.26 35.96
C LEU A 272 8.64 4.01 35.87
N ILE A 273 8.45 3.50 34.66
CA ILE A 273 7.67 2.28 34.44
C ILE A 273 8.53 1.09 34.85
N GLY A 274 8.01 0.23 35.72
CA GLY A 274 8.69 -0.98 36.16
C GLY A 274 9.01 -1.93 34.99
N THR A 275 10.13 -2.65 35.09
CA THR A 275 10.54 -3.63 34.08
C THR A 275 9.53 -4.78 34.03
N HIS A 276 9.07 -5.12 32.82
CA HIS A 276 8.07 -6.17 32.62
C HIS A 276 8.69 -7.43 32.03
N VAL A 277 9.05 -8.40 32.88
CA VAL A 277 9.61 -9.70 32.44
C VAL A 277 8.48 -10.70 32.19
N LYS A 278 8.34 -11.17 30.94
CA LYS A 278 7.44 -12.26 30.55
C LYS A 278 8.19 -13.59 30.52
N HIS A 279 7.48 -14.70 30.63
CA HIS A 279 8.04 -16.05 30.47
C HIS A 279 7.50 -16.69 29.21
N LEU A 280 8.38 -17.01 28.27
CA LEU A 280 8.07 -17.73 27.04
C LEU A 280 8.16 -19.23 27.29
N ARG A 281 7.06 -19.93 27.04
CA ARG A 281 7.02 -21.39 27.09
C ARG A 281 7.75 -21.95 25.87
N THR A 282 8.85 -22.65 26.11
CA THR A 282 9.63 -23.37 25.08
C THR A 282 9.69 -24.85 25.41
N THR A 283 10.10 -25.67 24.44
CA THR A 283 10.37 -27.09 24.68
C THR A 283 11.86 -27.34 24.50
N ALA A 284 12.43 -28.12 25.42
CA ALA A 284 13.78 -28.65 25.32
C ALA A 284 13.73 -30.18 25.32
N PRO A 285 14.65 -30.87 24.65
CA PRO A 285 14.73 -32.32 24.80
C PRO A 285 15.02 -32.67 26.27
N LYS A 286 14.43 -33.76 26.76
CA LYS A 286 14.73 -34.30 28.09
C LYS A 286 16.22 -34.65 28.18
N ASP A 287 16.72 -35.37 27.16
CA ASP A 287 18.13 -35.75 27.02
C ASP A 287 18.84 -34.93 25.94
N MET A 288 19.62 -33.95 26.37
CA MET A 288 20.38 -33.07 25.47
C MET A 288 21.47 -33.81 24.69
N LYS A 289 22.06 -34.87 25.25
CA LYS A 289 23.13 -35.67 24.59
C LYS A 289 22.58 -36.50 23.44
N ALA A 290 21.59 -37.36 23.71
CA ALA A 290 20.95 -38.21 22.70
C ALA A 290 20.33 -37.37 21.55
N ALA A 291 19.67 -36.25 21.88
CA ALA A 291 19.13 -35.34 20.87
C ALA A 291 20.22 -34.66 20.01
N LYS A 292 21.42 -34.44 20.55
CA LYS A 292 22.56 -33.88 19.80
C LYS A 292 23.14 -34.92 18.84
N GLU A 293 23.28 -36.17 19.29
CA GLU A 293 23.74 -37.29 18.47
C GLU A 293 22.78 -37.58 17.31
N SER A 294 21.47 -37.69 17.58
CA SER A 294 20.46 -37.91 16.54
C SER A 294 20.47 -36.77 15.50
N ARG A 295 20.65 -35.52 15.94
CA ARG A 295 20.75 -34.37 15.03
C ARG A 295 22.02 -34.40 14.18
N ASN A 296 23.12 -34.91 14.72
CA ASN A 296 24.37 -35.07 13.97
C ASN A 296 24.26 -36.18 12.93
N GLN A 297 23.64 -37.32 13.29
CA GLN A 297 23.34 -38.41 12.35
C GLN A 297 22.43 -37.94 11.22
N GLU A 298 21.30 -37.29 11.54
CA GLU A 298 20.38 -36.74 10.53
C GLU A 298 21.07 -35.75 9.58
N ARG A 299 22.00 -34.92 10.09
CA ARG A 299 22.80 -33.99 9.26
C ARG A 299 23.78 -34.74 8.36
N ALA A 300 24.41 -35.80 8.84
CA ALA A 300 25.32 -36.62 8.04
C ALA A 300 24.57 -37.34 6.91
N ASP A 301 23.42 -37.94 7.20
CA ASP A 301 22.59 -38.62 6.22
C ASP A 301 22.02 -37.67 5.17
N ALA A 302 21.57 -36.48 5.58
CA ALA A 302 21.12 -35.45 4.65
C ALA A 302 22.24 -34.97 3.71
N LYS A 303 23.48 -34.86 4.22
CA LYS A 303 24.66 -34.55 3.39
C LYS A 303 24.97 -35.68 2.40
N ARG A 304 24.90 -36.94 2.83
CA ARG A 304 25.08 -38.11 1.96
C ARG A 304 24.01 -38.14 0.85
N ARG A 305 22.73 -37.97 1.19
CA ARG A 305 21.63 -37.89 0.20
C ARG A 305 21.82 -36.77 -0.81
N LYS A 306 22.24 -35.57 -0.37
CA LYS A 306 22.54 -34.45 -1.29
C LYS A 306 23.71 -34.72 -2.23
N LYS A 307 24.72 -35.48 -1.78
CA LYS A 307 25.84 -35.88 -2.65
C LYS A 307 25.39 -36.90 -3.69
N LEU A 308 24.59 -37.88 -3.29
CA LEU A 308 24.03 -38.89 -4.21
C LEU A 308 23.13 -38.25 -5.29
N LEU A 309 22.25 -37.33 -4.92
CA LEU A 309 21.39 -36.58 -5.86
C LEU A 309 22.15 -35.63 -6.81
N LYS A 310 23.41 -35.30 -6.51
CA LYS A 310 24.27 -34.50 -7.39
C LYS A 310 25.16 -35.37 -8.29
N ALA A 311 25.26 -36.66 -7.98
CA ALA A 311 26.06 -37.62 -8.73
C ALA A 311 25.20 -38.44 -9.72
N SER A 312 23.87 -38.39 -9.59
CA SER A 312 22.87 -38.79 -10.60
C SER A 312 22.49 -37.61 -11.49
#